data_AF-A0A2V8ZDA7-F1
#
_entry.id   AF-A0A2V8ZDA7-F1
#
_cell.length_a   1.000
_cell.length_b   1.000
_cell.length_c   1.000
_cell.angle_alpha   90.00
_cell.angle_beta   90.00
_cell.angle_gamma   90.00
#
_symmetry.space_group_name_H-M   'P 1'
#
loop_
_entity.id
_entity.type
_entity.pdbx_description
1 polymer ?
#
loop_
_entity_poly.entity_id
_entity_poly.type
_entity_poly.pdbx_seq_one_letter_code
_entity_poly.pdbx_strand_id
1 'polypeptide(L)'
;MTVPVASTLERPSLSKAEFTAGFHAIGEERYHHKHPFHLLMHDDKLTRGQLQAWALNRYFYQNRIPVKDAAILARREDPAFRLAWRKRIPDHDGDGTKPGGIERWLKVVEATGLSRDLALRGDGILPATRFAVQAYVDFVSTRWHREEQDKAHAAVRAKCDILRAQLDALYFAYVNPGWPPPGALQPAKENA
;
A
#
# COMPACT_ATOMS: atom_id res chain seq x y z
N MET A 1 46.21 3.57 -25.54
CA MET A 1 45.20 2.53 -25.79
C MET A 1 43.95 2.92 -25.03
N THR A 2 42.94 3.43 -25.72
CA THR A 2 41.65 3.83 -25.16
C THR A 2 40.77 2.60 -25.03
N VAL A 3 40.31 2.30 -23.81
CA VAL A 3 39.34 1.23 -23.55
C VAL A 3 37.97 1.72 -24.04
N PRO A 4 37.23 0.97 -24.88
CA PRO A 4 35.91 1.40 -25.31
C PRO A 4 34.95 1.32 -24.12
N VAL A 5 34.30 2.44 -23.81
CA VAL A 5 33.14 2.48 -22.91
C VAL A 5 32.06 1.64 -23.55
N ALA A 6 31.61 0.58 -22.86
CA ALA A 6 30.52 -0.26 -23.34
C ALA A 6 29.30 0.63 -23.62
N SER A 7 28.84 0.60 -24.87
CA SER A 7 27.56 1.17 -25.30
C SER A 7 26.47 0.62 -24.39
N THR A 8 25.80 1.49 -23.63
CA THR A 8 24.49 1.20 -23.04
C THR A 8 23.55 0.91 -24.20
N LEU A 9 23.37 -0.37 -24.53
CA LEU A 9 22.38 -0.82 -25.50
C LEU A 9 21.02 -0.28 -25.04
N GLU A 10 20.47 0.69 -25.79
CA GLU A 10 19.11 1.16 -25.60
C GLU A 10 18.18 -0.04 -25.74
N ARG A 11 17.50 -0.43 -24.64
CA ARG A 11 16.48 -1.47 -24.74
C ARG A 11 15.33 -0.92 -25.59
N PRO A 12 14.83 -1.70 -26.57
CA PRO A 12 13.69 -1.27 -27.37
C PRO A 12 12.47 -1.03 -26.47
N SER A 13 11.69 0.00 -26.79
CA SER A 13 10.41 0.26 -26.11
C SER A 13 9.47 -0.92 -26.28
N LEU A 14 8.77 -1.29 -25.21
CA LEU A 14 7.81 -2.41 -25.24
C LEU A 14 6.61 -2.06 -26.12
N SER A 15 6.10 -3.04 -26.85
CA SER A 15 4.77 -2.95 -27.45
C SER A 15 3.69 -2.81 -26.37
N LYS A 16 2.51 -2.31 -26.74
CA LYS A 16 1.37 -2.21 -25.79
C LYS A 16 1.03 -3.55 -25.14
N ALA A 17 1.14 -4.64 -25.89
CA ALA A 17 0.85 -5.99 -25.41
C ALA A 17 1.90 -6.44 -24.38
N GLU A 18 3.19 -6.28 -24.68
CA GLU A 18 4.29 -6.61 -23.76
C GLU A 18 4.26 -5.74 -22.51
N PHE A 19 3.99 -4.45 -22.68
CA PHE A 19 3.84 -3.52 -21.56
C PHE A 19 2.70 -3.93 -20.63
N THR A 20 1.57 -4.36 -21.18
CA THR A 20 0.41 -4.84 -20.42
C THR A 20 0.71 -6.18 -19.73
N ALA A 21 1.31 -7.13 -20.47
CA ALA A 21 1.71 -8.43 -19.94
C ALA A 21 2.67 -8.30 -18.75
N GLY A 22 3.59 -7.32 -18.77
CA GLY A 22 4.48 -7.04 -17.65
C GLY A 22 3.75 -6.68 -16.35
N PHE A 23 2.64 -5.92 -16.42
CA PHE A 23 1.84 -5.63 -15.22
C PHE A 23 1.16 -6.89 -14.67
N HIS A 24 0.62 -7.74 -15.55
CA HIS A 24 -0.01 -9.00 -15.15
C HIS A 24 1.01 -9.94 -14.50
N ALA A 25 2.21 -10.04 -15.07
CA ALA A 25 3.29 -10.86 -14.51
C ALA A 25 3.69 -10.40 -13.10
N ILE A 26 3.84 -9.09 -12.87
CA ILE A 26 4.13 -8.54 -11.53
C ILE A 26 3.00 -8.87 -10.55
N GLY A 27 1.75 -8.74 -10.99
CA GLY A 27 0.58 -9.07 -10.17
C GLY A 27 0.55 -10.55 -9.77
N GLU A 28 0.73 -11.45 -10.73
CA GLU A 28 0.72 -12.89 -10.51
C GLU A 28 1.82 -13.34 -9.53
N GLU A 29 3.03 -12.79 -9.69
CA GLU A 29 4.19 -13.14 -8.86
C GLU A 29 4.10 -12.51 -7.46
N ARG A 30 3.74 -11.23 -7.36
CA ARG A 30 4.02 -10.42 -6.14
C ARG A 30 2.80 -9.85 -5.45
N TYR A 31 1.61 -9.92 -6.06
CA TYR A 31 0.44 -9.32 -5.41
C TYR A 31 0.13 -10.03 -4.09
N HIS A 32 -0.26 -9.26 -3.07
CA HIS A 32 -0.32 -9.72 -1.69
C HIS A 32 -1.33 -10.83 -1.41
N HIS A 33 -2.21 -11.16 -2.35
CA HIS A 33 -3.25 -12.17 -2.19
C HIS A 33 -2.71 -13.57 -1.80
N LYS A 34 -1.49 -13.91 -2.24
CA LYS A 34 -0.80 -15.17 -1.92
C LYS A 34 -0.01 -15.13 -0.60
N HIS A 35 -0.02 -14.01 0.11
CA HIS A 35 0.74 -13.88 1.35
C HIS A 35 0.10 -14.73 2.47
N PRO A 36 0.86 -15.45 3.32
CA PRO A 36 0.33 -16.32 4.37
C PRO A 36 -0.71 -15.65 5.27
N PHE A 37 -0.45 -14.43 5.74
CA PHE A 37 -1.44 -13.65 6.52
C PHE A 37 -2.77 -13.44 5.78
N HIS A 38 -2.71 -13.16 4.47
CA HIS A 38 -3.90 -12.94 3.66
C HIS A 38 -4.65 -14.26 3.43
N LEU A 39 -3.93 -15.37 3.21
CA LEU A 39 -4.53 -16.70 3.12
C LEU A 39 -5.25 -17.08 4.42
N LEU A 40 -4.63 -16.86 5.59
CA LEU A 40 -5.28 -17.08 6.88
C LEU A 40 -6.56 -16.25 7.05
N MET A 41 -6.57 -15.01 6.55
CA MET A 41 -7.75 -14.16 6.59
C MET A 41 -8.88 -14.67 5.70
N HIS A 42 -8.57 -15.14 4.49
CA HIS A 42 -9.58 -15.70 3.57
C HIS A 42 -10.07 -17.08 3.97
N ASP A 43 -9.26 -17.84 4.69
CA ASP A 43 -9.61 -19.15 5.23
C ASP A 43 -10.35 -19.07 6.59
N ASP A 44 -10.73 -17.87 7.04
CA ASP A 44 -11.36 -17.63 8.35
C ASP A 44 -10.54 -18.14 9.57
N LYS A 45 -9.21 -18.13 9.45
CA LYS A 45 -8.26 -18.64 10.48
C LYS A 45 -7.66 -17.56 11.37
N LEU A 46 -7.99 -16.28 11.16
CA LEU A 46 -7.50 -15.21 12.01
C LEU A 46 -8.28 -15.14 13.32
N THR A 47 -7.57 -14.95 14.43
CA THR A 47 -8.19 -14.57 15.70
C THR A 47 -8.78 -13.16 15.61
N ARG A 48 -9.64 -12.80 16.57
CA ARG A 48 -10.21 -11.44 16.60
C ARG A 48 -9.12 -10.39 16.71
N GLY A 49 -8.10 -10.67 17.54
CA GLY A 49 -6.95 -9.78 17.70
C GLY A 49 -6.13 -9.56 16.42
N GLN A 50 -5.92 -10.63 15.64
CA GLN A 50 -5.23 -10.54 14.36
C GLN A 50 -6.04 -9.74 13.34
N LEU A 51 -7.36 -9.93 13.30
CA LEU A 51 -8.25 -9.17 12.41
C LEU A 51 -8.31 -7.68 12.79
N GLN A 52 -8.36 -7.36 14.09
CA GLN A 52 -8.26 -6.00 14.61
C GLN A 52 -6.95 -5.32 14.18
N ALA A 53 -5.82 -6.01 14.35
CA ALA A 53 -4.52 -5.50 13.94
C ALA A 53 -4.46 -5.24 12.43
N TRP A 54 -4.97 -6.17 11.62
CA TRP A 54 -5.06 -6.00 10.18
C TRP A 54 -5.91 -4.79 9.79
N ALA A 55 -7.12 -4.66 10.34
CA ALA A 55 -8.04 -3.58 10.02
C ALA A 55 -7.42 -2.22 10.33
N LEU A 56 -6.79 -2.08 11.49
CA LEU A 56 -6.12 -0.85 11.93
C LEU A 56 -4.93 -0.47 11.03
N ASN A 57 -4.05 -1.42 10.73
CA ASN A 57 -2.89 -1.17 9.87
C ASN A 57 -3.33 -0.89 8.42
N ARG A 58 -4.36 -1.58 7.94
CA ARG A 58 -4.90 -1.37 6.60
C ARG A 58 -5.60 -0.01 6.48
N TYR A 59 -6.32 0.42 7.50
CA TYR A 59 -6.88 1.78 7.56
C TYR A 59 -5.78 2.84 7.35
N PHE A 60 -4.62 2.70 8.01
CA PHE A 60 -3.52 3.65 7.83
C PHE A 60 -3.02 3.71 6.39
N TYR A 61 -2.85 2.56 5.73
CA TYR A 61 -2.51 2.54 4.30
C TYR A 61 -3.55 3.32 3.47
N GLN A 62 -4.84 3.07 3.72
CA GLN A 62 -5.94 3.67 2.94
C GLN A 62 -6.04 5.18 3.14
N ASN A 63 -5.85 5.66 4.36
CA ASN A 63 -5.82 7.10 4.68
C ASN A 63 -4.65 7.83 3.96
N ARG A 64 -3.54 7.13 3.69
CA ARG A 64 -2.39 7.73 3.00
C ARG A 64 -2.48 7.71 1.47
N ILE A 65 -3.45 7.00 0.89
CA ILE A 65 -3.65 7.00 -0.56
C ILE A 65 -3.90 8.40 -1.15
N PRO A 66 -4.83 9.23 -0.65
CA PRO A 66 -5.05 10.58 -1.19
C PRO A 66 -3.80 11.46 -1.08
N VAL A 67 -3.00 11.32 -0.02
CA VAL A 67 -1.70 12.03 0.12
C VAL A 67 -0.73 11.61 -0.99
N LYS A 68 -0.60 10.30 -1.23
CA LYS A 68 0.19 9.74 -2.33
C LYS A 68 -0.33 10.20 -3.70
N ASP A 69 -1.65 10.28 -3.90
CA ASP A 69 -2.23 10.78 -5.15
C ASP A 69 -2.03 12.29 -5.35
N ALA A 70 -2.08 13.08 -4.29
CA ALA A 70 -1.76 14.50 -4.32
C ALA A 70 -0.28 14.74 -4.69
N ALA A 71 0.64 13.92 -4.17
CA ALA A 71 2.05 13.98 -4.55
C ALA A 71 2.27 13.68 -6.04
N ILE A 72 1.51 12.74 -6.62
CA ILE A 72 1.51 12.48 -8.06
C ILE A 72 1.03 13.71 -8.83
N LEU A 73 -0.09 14.33 -8.41
CA LEU A 73 -0.64 15.53 -9.06
C LEU A 73 0.32 16.72 -9.05
N ALA A 74 0.99 16.96 -7.92
CA ALA A 74 1.92 18.08 -7.73
C ALA A 74 3.08 18.07 -8.74
N ARG A 75 3.42 16.90 -9.29
CA ARG A 75 4.54 16.70 -10.24
C ARG A 75 4.10 16.62 -11.70
N ARG A 76 2.85 16.95 -12.03
CA ARG A 76 2.29 16.74 -13.37
C ARG A 76 1.96 18.07 -14.03
N GLU A 77 2.60 18.34 -15.15
CA GLU A 77 2.39 19.55 -15.95
C GLU A 77 1.16 19.45 -16.86
N ASP A 78 0.83 18.24 -17.33
CA ASP A 78 -0.33 17.98 -18.19
C ASP A 78 -1.67 18.19 -17.45
N PRO A 79 -2.48 19.19 -17.85
CA PRO A 79 -3.80 19.44 -17.26
C PRO A 79 -4.77 18.26 -17.45
N ALA A 80 -4.72 17.54 -18.59
CA ALA A 80 -5.61 16.42 -18.85
C ALA A 80 -5.35 15.27 -17.87
N PHE A 81 -4.06 14.93 -17.65
CA PHE A 81 -3.66 14.00 -16.59
C PHE A 81 -4.16 14.45 -15.22
N ARG A 82 -3.97 15.72 -14.83
CA ARG A 82 -4.41 16.21 -13.51
C ARG A 82 -5.93 16.11 -13.33
N LEU A 83 -6.71 16.45 -14.36
CA LEU A 83 -8.17 16.34 -14.35
C LEU A 83 -8.64 14.90 -14.19
N ALA A 84 -7.99 13.94 -14.88
CA ALA A 84 -8.30 12.53 -14.76
C ALA A 84 -7.88 11.95 -13.40
N TRP A 85 -6.69 12.30 -12.92
CA TRP A 85 -6.12 11.72 -11.70
C TRP A 85 -6.76 12.28 -10.42
N ARG A 86 -7.14 13.56 -10.40
CA ARG A 86 -7.68 14.21 -9.19
C ARG A 86 -8.94 13.55 -8.66
N LYS A 87 -9.72 12.85 -9.49
CA LYS A 87 -10.93 12.11 -9.08
C LYS A 87 -10.64 11.07 -7.98
N ARG A 88 -9.42 10.53 -7.94
CA ARG A 88 -9.01 9.54 -6.92
C ARG A 88 -9.04 10.11 -5.50
N ILE A 89 -8.79 11.40 -5.32
CA ILE A 89 -8.78 12.05 -4.00
C ILE A 89 -10.18 12.07 -3.38
N PRO A 90 -11.23 12.64 -4.00
CA PRO A 90 -12.59 12.60 -3.44
C PRO A 90 -13.17 11.18 -3.39
N ASP A 91 -12.73 10.25 -4.25
CA ASP A 91 -13.10 8.83 -4.09
C ASP A 91 -12.63 8.27 -2.71
N HIS A 92 -11.54 8.79 -2.13
CA HIS A 92 -11.02 8.41 -0.81
C HIS A 92 -11.50 9.33 0.33
N ASP A 93 -11.37 10.64 0.16
CA ASP A 93 -11.65 11.65 1.19
C ASP A 93 -13.15 11.98 1.29
N GLY A 94 -13.87 11.87 0.18
CA GLY A 94 -15.19 12.45 0.01
C GLY A 94 -15.13 13.83 -0.64
N ASP A 95 -16.29 14.43 -0.83
CA ASP A 95 -16.45 15.74 -1.50
C ASP A 95 -16.96 16.84 -0.56
N GLY A 96 -16.94 16.58 0.76
CA GLY A 96 -17.51 17.46 1.78
C GLY A 96 -19.02 17.30 2.00
N THR A 97 -19.73 16.65 1.06
CA THR A 97 -21.16 16.30 1.21
C THR A 97 -21.37 14.81 1.40
N LYS A 98 -20.51 13.99 0.78
CA LYS A 98 -20.53 12.53 0.86
C LYS A 98 -19.18 12.02 1.37
N PRO A 99 -19.18 11.09 2.33
CA PRO A 99 -17.94 10.48 2.80
C PRO A 99 -17.32 9.58 1.72
N GLY A 100 -16.00 9.63 1.61
CA GLY A 100 -15.23 8.79 0.68
C GLY A 100 -14.92 7.39 1.23
N GLY A 101 -14.02 6.70 0.54
CA GLY A 101 -13.59 5.35 0.90
C GLY A 101 -12.93 5.23 2.28
N ILE A 102 -12.26 6.28 2.78
CA ILE A 102 -11.59 6.25 4.10
C ILE A 102 -12.61 6.04 5.22
N GLU A 103 -13.79 6.67 5.12
CA GLU A 103 -14.88 6.47 6.09
C GLU A 103 -15.35 5.02 6.13
N ARG A 104 -15.36 4.33 4.98
CA ARG A 104 -15.69 2.90 4.94
C ARG A 104 -14.65 2.06 5.67
N TRP A 105 -13.37 2.43 5.58
CA TRP A 105 -12.30 1.76 6.32
C TRP A 105 -12.36 2.03 7.83
N LEU A 106 -12.79 3.22 8.25
CA LEU A 106 -13.07 3.48 9.67
C LEU A 106 -14.16 2.56 10.19
N LYS A 107 -15.25 2.39 9.43
CA LYS A 107 -16.32 1.44 9.79
C LYS A 107 -15.84 -0.01 9.90
N VAL A 108 -14.88 -0.42 9.05
CA VAL A 108 -14.25 -1.74 9.17
C VAL A 108 -13.49 -1.86 10.49
N VAL A 109 -12.74 -0.83 10.89
CA VAL A 109 -12.05 -0.82 12.20
C VAL A 109 -13.05 -0.90 13.34
N GLU A 110 -14.11 -0.09 13.32
CA GLU A 110 -15.16 -0.08 14.34
C GLU A 110 -15.87 -1.44 14.44
N ALA A 111 -16.13 -2.11 13.30
CA ALA A 111 -16.75 -3.43 13.27
C ALA A 111 -15.91 -4.52 13.96
N THR A 112 -14.59 -4.33 14.08
CA THR A 112 -13.73 -5.25 14.86
C THR A 112 -13.81 -5.01 16.38
N GLY A 113 -14.48 -3.94 16.81
CA GLY A 113 -14.60 -3.50 18.20
C GLY A 113 -13.52 -2.52 18.66
N LEU A 114 -12.68 -2.01 17.75
CA LEU A 114 -11.74 -0.93 18.05
C LEU A 114 -12.44 0.43 17.97
N SER A 115 -11.97 1.42 18.74
CA SER A 115 -12.54 2.76 18.67
C SER A 115 -12.07 3.52 17.42
N ARG A 116 -12.94 4.38 16.91
CA ARG A 116 -12.61 5.34 15.84
C ARG A 116 -11.40 6.20 16.19
N ASP A 117 -11.36 6.72 17.41
CA ASP A 117 -10.30 7.61 17.88
C ASP A 117 -8.93 6.94 17.87
N LEU A 118 -8.86 5.65 18.21
CA LEU A 118 -7.63 4.88 18.13
C LEU A 118 -7.09 4.86 16.69
N ALA A 119 -7.96 4.62 15.71
CA ALA A 119 -7.59 4.64 14.30
C ALA A 119 -7.15 6.03 13.84
N LEU A 120 -7.90 7.07 14.20
CA LEU A 120 -7.61 8.46 13.81
C LEU A 120 -6.28 8.96 14.37
N ARG A 121 -5.98 8.67 15.65
CA ARG A 121 -4.67 8.98 16.26
C ARG A 121 -3.55 8.10 15.69
N GLY A 122 -3.93 6.91 15.21
CA GLY A 122 -3.03 5.91 14.68
C GLY A 122 -2.29 5.12 15.78
N ASP A 123 -2.79 5.14 17.00
CA ASP A 123 -2.21 4.36 18.09
C ASP A 123 -2.31 2.87 17.75
N GLY A 124 -1.27 2.10 18.06
CA GLY A 124 -1.25 0.66 17.77
C GLY A 124 -0.90 0.26 16.33
N ILE A 125 -0.77 1.20 15.40
CA ILE A 125 -0.25 0.91 14.05
C ILE A 125 1.22 0.51 14.15
N LEU A 126 1.60 -0.57 13.46
CA LEU A 126 2.96 -1.07 13.45
C LEU A 126 3.93 -0.03 12.85
N PRO A 127 5.12 0.19 13.45
CA PRO A 127 6.15 1.04 12.87
C PRO A 127 6.51 0.62 11.44
N ALA A 128 6.60 -0.69 11.17
CA ALA A 128 6.85 -1.23 9.85
C ALA A 128 5.77 -0.83 8.83
N THR A 129 4.49 -0.83 9.21
CA THR A 129 3.41 -0.30 8.36
C THR A 129 3.63 1.18 8.08
N ARG A 130 3.99 1.98 9.09
CA ARG A 130 4.25 3.42 8.91
C ARG A 130 5.37 3.66 7.91
N PHE A 131 6.50 2.96 8.06
CA PHE A 131 7.64 3.07 7.16
C PHE A 131 7.30 2.60 5.74
N ALA A 132 6.65 1.45 5.58
CA ALA A 132 6.29 0.91 4.27
C ALA A 132 5.32 1.85 3.52
N VAL A 133 4.32 2.40 4.22
CA VAL A 133 3.37 3.35 3.63
C VAL A 133 4.05 4.67 3.27
N GLN A 134 4.90 5.21 4.15
CA GLN A 134 5.62 6.46 3.87
C GLN A 134 6.57 6.30 2.69
N ALA A 135 7.27 5.16 2.59
CA ALA A 135 8.11 4.85 1.44
C ALA A 135 7.32 4.88 0.12
N TYR A 136 6.02 4.56 0.11
CA TYR A 136 5.20 4.67 -1.09
C TYR A 136 4.97 6.14 -1.49
N VAL A 137 4.65 6.99 -0.52
CA VAL A 137 4.49 8.43 -0.72
C VAL A 137 5.81 9.02 -1.23
N ASP A 138 6.93 8.68 -0.61
CA ASP A 138 8.25 9.19 -0.98
C ASP A 138 8.66 8.74 -2.37
N PHE A 139 8.39 7.48 -2.72
CA PHE A 139 8.65 6.93 -4.06
C PHE A 139 7.96 7.76 -5.14
N VAL A 140 6.66 8.02 -5.00
CA VAL A 140 5.92 8.80 -6.02
C VAL A 140 6.27 10.29 -5.99
N SER A 141 6.75 10.79 -4.84
CA SER A 141 7.12 12.20 -4.65
C SER A 141 8.50 12.53 -5.24
N THR A 142 9.41 11.55 -5.30
CA THR A 142 10.83 11.81 -5.66
C THR A 142 11.26 11.14 -6.95
N ARG A 143 10.71 9.98 -7.31
CA ARG A 143 11.19 9.17 -8.43
C ARG A 143 10.23 9.18 -9.61
N TRP A 144 10.37 10.18 -10.50
CA TRP A 144 9.79 10.12 -11.85
C TRP A 144 10.49 11.05 -12.84
N HIS A 145 11.10 10.47 -13.88
CA HIS A 145 11.64 11.15 -15.09
C HIS A 145 11.31 10.32 -16.34
N ARG A 146 11.28 10.94 -17.54
CA ARG A 146 10.77 10.37 -18.80
C ARG A 146 11.58 9.18 -19.36
N GLU A 147 11.29 8.00 -18.84
CA GLU A 147 11.26 6.69 -19.51
C GLU A 147 10.09 5.96 -18.85
N GLU A 148 8.91 6.03 -19.46
CA GLU A 148 7.65 5.88 -18.72
C GLU A 148 7.28 4.41 -18.42
N GLN A 149 7.77 3.46 -19.23
CA GLN A 149 7.34 2.07 -19.15
C GLN A 149 7.97 1.32 -17.97
N ASP A 150 9.31 1.25 -17.89
CA ASP A 150 9.99 0.55 -16.79
C ASP A 150 9.66 1.16 -15.43
N LYS A 151 9.48 2.48 -15.36
CA LYS A 151 9.09 3.18 -14.14
C LYS A 151 7.64 2.88 -13.74
N ALA A 152 6.74 2.67 -14.70
CA ALA A 152 5.38 2.22 -14.39
C ALA A 152 5.36 0.80 -13.84
N HIS A 153 6.10 -0.14 -14.44
CA HIS A 153 6.29 -1.48 -13.89
C HIS A 153 6.96 -1.43 -12.51
N ALA A 154 7.99 -0.60 -12.33
CA ALA A 154 8.66 -0.42 -11.04
C ALA A 154 7.73 0.15 -9.97
N ALA A 155 6.83 1.08 -10.33
CA ALA A 155 5.83 1.61 -9.41
C ALA A 155 4.84 0.55 -8.95
N VAL A 156 4.40 -0.34 -9.85
CA VAL A 156 3.51 -1.46 -9.50
C VAL A 156 4.24 -2.50 -8.65
N ARG A 157 5.51 -2.80 -8.97
CA ARG A 157 6.36 -3.67 -8.16
C ARG A 157 6.55 -3.10 -6.75
N ALA A 158 6.92 -1.82 -6.64
CA ALA A 158 7.07 -1.14 -5.35
C ALA A 158 5.78 -1.17 -4.53
N LYS A 159 4.62 -0.94 -5.16
CA LYS A 159 3.31 -1.07 -4.49
C LYS A 159 3.09 -2.50 -3.96
N CYS A 160 3.41 -3.52 -4.75
CA CYS A 160 3.28 -4.91 -4.31
C CYS A 160 4.21 -5.22 -3.14
N ASP A 161 5.48 -4.81 -3.22
CA ASP A 161 6.46 -5.03 -2.15
C ASP A 161 6.04 -4.33 -0.85
N ILE A 162 5.49 -3.11 -0.92
CA ILE A 162 4.96 -2.37 0.24
C ILE A 162 3.78 -3.10 0.88
N LEU A 163 2.85 -3.62 0.08
CA LEU A 163 1.70 -4.36 0.60
C LEU A 163 2.13 -5.69 1.23
N ARG A 164 3.12 -6.36 0.65
CA ARG A 164 3.70 -7.58 1.26
C ARG A 164 4.42 -7.25 2.57
N ALA A 165 5.25 -6.20 2.60
CA ALA A 165 5.96 -5.80 3.82
C ALA A 165 5.01 -5.48 4.99
N GLN A 166 3.84 -4.88 4.71
CA GLN A 166 2.81 -4.69 5.74
C GLN A 166 2.26 -6.02 6.27
N LEU A 167 2.03 -7.00 5.38
CA LEU A 167 1.53 -8.30 5.79
C LEU A 167 2.60 -9.15 6.48
N ASP A 168 3.88 -9.02 6.11
CA ASP A 168 5.00 -9.62 6.83
C ASP A 168 5.03 -9.07 8.27
N ALA A 169 4.92 -7.75 8.43
CA ALA A 169 4.88 -7.11 9.74
C ALA A 169 3.70 -7.60 10.59
N LEU A 170 2.51 -7.72 9.99
CA LEU A 170 1.34 -8.27 10.68
C LEU A 170 1.53 -9.75 11.04
N TYR A 171 2.12 -10.55 10.15
CA TYR A 171 2.37 -11.96 10.37
C TYR A 171 3.35 -12.19 11.52
N PHE A 172 4.51 -11.51 11.52
CA PHE A 172 5.50 -11.67 12.58
C PHE A 172 5.01 -11.10 13.92
N ALA A 173 4.25 -10.01 13.89
CA ALA A 173 3.70 -9.40 15.11
C ALA A 173 2.57 -10.22 15.75
N TYR A 174 1.71 -10.88 14.96
CA TYR A 174 0.46 -11.44 15.50
C TYR A 174 0.21 -12.92 15.18
N VAL A 175 0.99 -13.55 14.30
CA VAL A 175 0.81 -14.96 13.92
C VAL A 175 1.98 -15.81 14.39
N ASN A 176 3.17 -15.61 13.82
CA ASN A 176 4.36 -16.39 14.16
C ASN A 176 5.61 -15.52 13.95
N PRO A 177 6.40 -15.22 15.00
CA PRO A 177 6.32 -15.77 16.36
C PRO A 177 5.24 -15.13 17.26
N GLY A 178 4.54 -14.08 16.79
CA GLY A 178 3.52 -13.38 17.59
C GLY A 178 4.14 -12.37 18.55
N TRP A 179 5.12 -11.60 18.08
CA TRP A 179 5.89 -10.63 18.87
C TRP A 179 5.54 -9.19 18.46
N PRO A 180 4.42 -8.63 18.94
CA PRO A 180 4.09 -7.25 18.64
C PRO A 180 5.13 -6.32 19.29
N PRO A 181 5.69 -5.35 18.54
CA PRO A 181 6.68 -4.42 19.10
C PRO A 181 6.02 -3.44 20.09
N PRO A 182 6.80 -2.76 20.94
CA PRO A 182 6.29 -1.72 21.84
C PRO A 182 5.45 -0.67 21.09
N GLY A 183 4.29 -0.32 21.64
CA GLY A 183 3.35 0.64 21.05
C GLY A 183 2.45 0.09 19.95
N ALA A 184 2.65 -1.16 19.50
CA ALA A 184 1.70 -1.85 18.64
C ALA A 184 0.41 -2.21 19.39
N LEU A 185 -0.69 -2.40 18.65
CA LEU A 185 -1.95 -2.85 19.22
C LEU A 185 -1.73 -4.12 20.02
N GLN A 186 -2.23 -4.13 21.27
CA GLN A 186 -2.24 -5.30 22.14
C GLN A 186 -3.68 -5.83 22.20
N PRO A 187 -4.01 -6.90 21.46
CA PRO A 187 -5.34 -7.48 21.51
C PRO A 187 -5.68 -7.93 22.93
N ALA A 188 -6.95 -7.86 23.29
CA ALA A 188 -7.43 -8.51 24.51
C ALA A 188 -7.09 -10.00 24.42
N LYS A 189 -6.64 -10.59 25.54
CA LYS A 189 -6.47 -12.04 25.62
C LYS A 189 -7.84 -12.68 25.37
N GLU A 190 -7.94 -13.53 24.37
CA GLU A 190 -9.12 -14.37 24.19
C GLU A 190 -9.15 -15.34 25.38
N ASN A 191 -10.26 -15.35 26.13
CA ASN A 191 -10.45 -16.35 27.17
C ASN A 191 -10.54 -17.71 26.48
N ALA A 192 -9.62 -18.61 26.81
CA ALA A 192 -9.64 -20.00 26.35
C ALA A 192 -10.88 -20.74 26.86
#